data_AF-S6G6Y8-F1
#
_entry.id   AF-S6G6Y8-F1
#
_cell.length_a   1.000
_cell.length_b   1.000
_cell.length_c   1.000
_cell.angle_alpha   90.00
_cell.angle_beta   90.00
_cell.angle_gamma   90.00
#
_symmetry.space_group_name_H-M   'P 1'
#
loop_
_entity.id
_entity.type
_entity.pdbx_description
1 polymer ?
#
loop_
_entity_poly.entity_id
_entity_poly.type
_entity_poly.pdbx_seq_one_letter_code
_entity_poly.pdbx_strand_id
1 'polypeptide(L)'
;MKNTPGEALRTYFNGTVFTFEIIGVFLLIFFVFAIKLLSIILKKHNNKLFLSVGFTLATALAFFLPYAFASILSKTAIAPFLNPMIVLFKSVLIGFGKSGQDLSGLTGSMLTKGMPYIFAGQLIGGILGFVAFLGLFYAIKRTHKNKAEYELLQQTTIKSFFDNKSELSTLAFSIKEFIFITSLIIIMPLISMIDHGIYRIDMFGILLIELFVIWVILFISSFFEYFSFHLFFPILDIVFKTVNFVLLDKEVKKQELKGFLTELLKLLLVVVFSIVIPIVIGFICILIKMQTGVVISLA
;
A
#
# COMPACT_ATOMS: atom_id res chain seq x y z
N MET A 1 11.82 22.73 9.48
CA MET A 1 10.73 21.85 9.96
C MET A 1 11.30 20.44 10.13
N LYS A 2 10.88 19.70 11.17
CA LYS A 2 11.20 18.28 11.27
C LYS A 2 10.28 17.51 10.31
N ASN A 3 10.80 16.50 9.61
CA ASN A 3 10.01 15.68 8.67
C ASN A 3 9.69 14.31 9.28
N THR A 4 9.55 14.25 10.60
CA THR A 4 9.16 13.02 11.29
C THR A 4 7.65 12.77 11.11
N PRO A 5 7.19 11.51 11.23
CA PRO A 5 5.78 11.18 11.08
C PRO A 5 4.86 11.98 12.01
N GLY A 6 5.29 12.24 13.24
CA GLY A 6 4.51 13.04 14.20
C GLY A 6 4.34 14.50 13.78
N GLU A 7 5.39 15.14 13.26
CA GLU A 7 5.32 16.54 12.81
C GLU A 7 4.52 16.68 11.50
N ALA A 8 4.68 15.70 10.59
CA ALA A 8 3.90 15.62 9.37
C ALA A 8 2.38 15.60 9.66
N LEU A 9 1.95 14.80 10.66
CA LEU A 9 0.54 14.69 11.02
C LEU A 9 -0.02 15.90 11.79
N ARG A 10 0.85 16.71 12.44
CA ARG A 10 0.47 17.91 13.20
C ARG A 10 0.37 19.18 12.35
N THR A 11 1.01 19.20 11.19
CA THR A 11 1.06 20.36 10.29
C THR A 11 0.04 20.24 9.16
N TYR A 12 -0.48 21.37 8.67
CA TYR A 12 -1.44 21.36 7.56
C TYR A 12 -0.79 21.07 6.21
N PHE A 13 0.51 21.36 6.08
CA PHE A 13 1.27 21.06 4.87
C PHE A 13 2.76 20.97 5.18
N ASN A 14 3.39 19.90 4.71
CA ASN A 14 4.83 19.76 4.67
C ASN A 14 5.22 19.33 3.24
N GLY A 15 5.79 20.26 2.47
CA GLY A 15 6.13 20.04 1.07
C GLY A 15 7.16 18.93 0.84
N THR A 16 8.07 18.74 1.80
CA THR A 16 9.06 17.65 1.76
C THR A 16 8.36 16.30 1.92
N VAL A 17 7.55 16.12 2.97
CA VAL A 17 6.78 14.87 3.16
C VAL A 17 5.87 14.62 1.96
N PHE A 18 5.12 15.62 1.50
CA PHE A 18 4.26 15.54 0.33
C PHE A 18 4.99 15.02 -0.92
N THR A 19 6.16 15.57 -1.22
CA THR A 19 6.97 15.16 -2.37
C THR A 19 7.44 13.71 -2.25
N PHE A 20 7.87 13.29 -1.06
CA PHE A 20 8.35 11.93 -0.85
C PHE A 20 7.23 10.88 -0.78
N GLU A 21 6.01 11.25 -0.36
CA GLU A 21 4.82 10.41 -0.58
C GLU A 21 4.55 10.19 -2.06
N ILE A 22 4.62 11.26 -2.88
CA ILE A 22 4.44 11.16 -4.33
C ILE A 22 5.48 10.21 -4.92
N ILE A 23 6.77 10.43 -4.63
CA ILE A 23 7.86 9.61 -5.18
C ILE A 23 7.73 8.15 -4.74
N GLY A 24 7.50 7.90 -3.46
CA GLY A 24 7.40 6.55 -2.94
C GLY A 24 6.24 5.77 -3.52
N VAL A 25 5.04 6.35 -3.56
CA VAL A 25 3.87 5.67 -4.15
C VAL A 25 4.00 5.59 -5.68
N PHE A 26 4.58 6.59 -6.35
CA PHE A 26 4.92 6.52 -7.77
C PHE A 26 5.76 5.27 -8.08
N LEU A 27 6.86 5.07 -7.35
CA LEU A 27 7.75 3.93 -7.53
C LEU A 27 7.03 2.61 -7.24
N LEU A 28 6.26 2.55 -6.15
CA LEU A 28 5.49 1.35 -5.79
C LEU A 28 4.55 0.92 -6.91
N ILE A 29 3.68 1.82 -7.36
CA ILE A 29 2.68 1.52 -8.39
C ILE A 29 3.36 1.18 -9.71
N PHE A 30 4.34 1.99 -10.13
CA PHE A 30 5.08 1.76 -11.36
C PHE A 30 5.75 0.37 -11.37
N PHE A 31 6.53 0.04 -10.32
CA PHE A 31 7.27 -1.22 -10.30
C PHE A 31 6.36 -2.44 -10.12
N VAL A 32 5.27 -2.36 -9.36
CA VAL A 32 4.31 -3.48 -9.27
C VAL A 32 3.72 -3.80 -10.64
N PHE A 33 3.29 -2.79 -11.40
CA PHE A 33 2.79 -3.01 -12.76
C PHE A 33 3.89 -3.44 -13.75
N ALA A 34 5.10 -2.89 -13.63
CA ALA A 34 6.24 -3.32 -14.43
C ALA A 34 6.60 -4.79 -14.18
N ILE A 35 6.54 -5.27 -12.92
CA ILE A 35 6.72 -6.67 -12.57
C ILE A 35 5.60 -7.55 -13.14
N LYS A 36 4.34 -7.09 -13.09
CA LYS A 36 3.24 -7.79 -13.76
C LYS A 36 3.51 -7.92 -15.26
N LEU A 37 3.92 -6.84 -15.92
CA LEU A 37 4.29 -6.87 -17.35
C LEU A 37 5.47 -7.80 -17.63
N LEU A 38 6.51 -7.77 -16.80
CA LEU A 38 7.65 -8.67 -16.91
C LEU A 38 7.23 -10.13 -16.75
N SER A 39 6.30 -10.43 -15.84
CA SER A 39 5.76 -11.78 -15.66
C SER A 39 5.03 -12.29 -16.91
N ILE A 40 4.37 -11.41 -17.66
CA ILE A 40 3.72 -11.71 -18.93
C ILE A 40 4.78 -12.02 -19.99
N ILE A 41 5.78 -11.14 -20.13
CA ILE A 41 6.88 -11.29 -21.08
C ILE A 41 7.65 -12.60 -20.86
N LEU A 42 7.96 -12.92 -19.60
CA LEU A 42 8.70 -14.12 -19.22
C LEU A 42 7.82 -15.38 -19.10
N LYS A 43 6.52 -15.29 -19.41
CA LYS A 43 5.55 -16.39 -19.25
C LYS A 43 5.50 -16.96 -17.82
N LYS A 44 5.71 -16.10 -16.82
CA LYS A 44 5.67 -16.38 -15.36
C LYS A 44 4.46 -15.75 -14.66
N HIS A 45 3.45 -15.28 -15.39
CA HIS A 45 2.27 -14.59 -14.84
C HIS A 45 1.44 -15.44 -13.85
N ASN A 46 1.51 -16.77 -13.92
CA ASN A 46 0.87 -17.67 -12.94
C ASN A 46 1.80 -18.13 -11.80
N ASN A 47 3.08 -17.74 -11.85
CA ASN A 47 4.06 -18.17 -10.86
C ASN A 47 3.97 -17.26 -9.61
N LYS A 48 3.29 -17.78 -8.58
CA LYS A 48 3.11 -17.12 -7.29
C LYS A 48 4.41 -16.70 -6.62
N LEU A 49 5.46 -17.51 -6.70
CA LEU A 49 6.77 -17.18 -6.12
C LEU A 49 7.40 -16.00 -6.87
N PHE A 50 7.41 -16.04 -8.20
CA PHE A 50 7.94 -14.96 -9.04
C PHE A 50 7.25 -13.63 -8.75
N LEU A 51 5.91 -13.64 -8.74
CA LEU A 51 5.12 -12.44 -8.48
C LEU A 51 5.31 -11.92 -7.05
N SER A 52 5.33 -12.79 -6.04
CA SER A 52 5.50 -12.38 -4.65
C SER A 52 6.89 -11.79 -4.39
N VAL A 53 7.94 -12.41 -4.95
CA VAL A 53 9.30 -11.85 -4.92
C VAL A 53 9.36 -10.53 -5.67
N GLY A 54 8.79 -10.45 -6.88
CA GLY A 54 8.75 -9.23 -7.66
C GLY A 54 8.02 -8.08 -6.98
N PHE A 55 6.88 -8.32 -6.34
CA PHE A 55 6.14 -7.32 -5.57
C PHE A 55 6.90 -6.89 -4.31
N THR A 56 7.62 -7.81 -3.67
CA THR A 56 8.52 -7.46 -2.56
C THR A 56 9.65 -6.55 -3.05
N LEU A 57 10.26 -6.85 -4.19
CA LEU A 57 11.30 -6.00 -4.78
C LEU A 57 10.75 -4.63 -5.18
N ALA A 58 9.55 -4.56 -5.75
CA ALA A 58 8.87 -3.29 -6.04
C ALA A 58 8.66 -2.46 -4.77
N THR A 59 8.25 -3.13 -3.68
CA THR A 59 8.08 -2.50 -2.36
C THR A 59 9.42 -2.04 -1.79
N ALA A 60 10.48 -2.86 -1.90
CA ALA A 60 11.84 -2.50 -1.50
C ALA A 60 12.34 -1.25 -2.21
N LEU A 61 12.14 -1.16 -3.53
CA LEU A 61 12.51 0.04 -4.30
C LEU A 61 11.71 1.27 -3.88
N ALA A 62 10.42 1.09 -3.56
CA ALA A 62 9.57 2.17 -3.06
C ALA A 62 9.97 2.69 -1.66
N PHE A 63 10.60 1.87 -0.82
CA PHE A 63 11.16 2.30 0.48
C PHE A 63 12.58 2.86 0.35
N PHE A 64 13.48 2.11 -0.30
CA PHE A 64 14.91 2.43 -0.32
C PHE A 64 15.26 3.58 -1.25
N LEU A 65 14.62 3.74 -2.42
CA LEU A 65 14.98 4.82 -3.34
C LEU A 65 14.60 6.20 -2.77
N PRO A 66 13.39 6.42 -2.22
CA PRO A 66 13.10 7.67 -1.53
C PRO A 66 14.04 7.90 -0.35
N TYR A 67 14.35 6.88 0.45
CA TYR A 67 15.32 7.02 1.54
C TYR A 67 16.72 7.43 1.02
N ALA A 68 17.21 6.81 -0.06
CA ALA A 68 18.48 7.12 -0.67
C ALA A 68 18.50 8.56 -1.24
N PHE A 69 17.44 8.97 -1.94
CA PHE A 69 17.31 10.35 -2.42
C PHE A 69 17.23 11.37 -1.28
N ALA A 70 16.52 11.03 -0.21
CA ALA A 70 16.44 11.87 0.98
C ALA A 70 17.83 12.08 1.61
N SER A 71 18.57 10.99 1.79
CA SER A 71 19.91 10.97 2.40
C SER A 71 20.97 11.65 1.53
N ILE A 72 21.04 11.30 0.24
CA ILE A 72 22.14 11.72 -0.65
C ILE A 72 21.87 13.09 -1.28
N LEU A 73 20.68 13.28 -1.87
CA LEU A 73 20.38 14.47 -2.68
C LEU A 73 19.86 15.62 -1.82
N SER A 74 19.00 15.33 -0.85
CA SER A 74 18.35 16.39 -0.06
C SER A 74 19.00 16.61 1.32
N LYS A 75 19.82 15.67 1.80
CA LYS A 75 20.38 15.64 3.17
C LYS A 75 19.31 15.90 4.24
N THR A 76 18.09 15.40 4.02
CA THR A 76 16.99 15.51 4.97
C THR A 76 16.55 14.13 5.44
N ALA A 77 16.36 13.97 6.75
CA ALA A 77 15.73 12.77 7.29
C ALA A 77 14.24 12.83 6.94
N ILE A 78 13.73 11.81 6.25
CA ILE A 78 12.32 11.71 5.85
C ILE A 78 11.89 10.26 6.08
N ALA A 79 10.74 10.09 6.72
CA ALA A 79 10.08 8.81 6.85
C ALA A 79 8.70 8.89 6.19
N PRO A 80 8.60 8.68 4.85
CA PRO A 80 7.30 8.65 4.19
C PRO A 80 6.47 7.48 4.72
N PHE A 81 5.15 7.68 4.78
CA PHE A 81 4.18 6.70 5.22
C PHE A 81 3.92 5.63 4.15
N LEU A 82 3.97 6.01 2.86
CA LEU A 82 3.75 5.17 1.66
C LEU A 82 2.39 4.48 1.55
N ASN A 83 1.63 4.39 2.64
CA ASN A 83 0.40 3.63 2.72
C ASN A 83 -0.61 4.36 3.60
N PRO A 84 -1.84 4.61 3.13
CA PRO A 84 -2.89 5.27 3.91
C PRO A 84 -3.16 4.63 5.27
N MET A 85 -3.06 3.30 5.34
CA MET A 85 -3.31 2.55 6.56
C MET A 85 -2.28 2.88 7.66
N ILE A 86 -1.02 3.10 7.28
CA ILE A 86 0.05 3.50 8.20
C ILE A 86 -0.15 4.94 8.70
N VAL A 87 -0.67 5.83 7.84
CA VAL A 87 -1.03 7.21 8.23
C VAL A 87 -2.10 7.19 9.34
N LEU A 88 -3.16 6.40 9.16
CA LEU A 88 -4.25 6.26 10.13
C LEU A 88 -3.76 5.66 11.45
N PHE A 89 -2.99 4.56 11.38
CA PHE A 89 -2.40 3.94 12.57
C PHE A 89 -1.53 4.95 13.35
N LYS A 90 -0.56 5.59 12.70
CA LYS A 90 0.36 6.54 13.34
C LYS A 90 -0.36 7.78 13.88
N SER A 91 -1.44 8.20 13.24
CA SER A 91 -2.26 9.31 13.72
C SER A 91 -2.90 9.04 15.07
N VAL A 92 -3.41 7.83 15.29
CA VAL A 92 -3.94 7.40 16.59
C VAL A 92 -2.80 7.22 17.58
N LEU A 93 -1.79 6.41 17.22
CA LEU A 93 -0.70 6.05 18.13
C LEU A 93 0.07 7.28 18.64
N ILE A 94 0.43 8.21 17.76
CA ILE A 94 1.16 9.43 18.14
C ILE A 94 0.22 10.46 18.78
N GLY A 95 -1.02 10.57 18.29
CA GLY A 95 -2.01 11.52 18.78
C GLY A 95 -2.44 11.29 20.23
N PHE A 96 -2.61 10.02 20.60
CA PHE A 96 -2.92 9.59 21.97
C PHE A 96 -1.67 9.17 22.74
N GLY A 97 -0.49 9.49 22.22
CA GLY A 97 0.78 9.03 22.74
C GLY A 97 1.11 9.44 24.18
N LYS A 98 0.41 10.44 24.74
CA LYS A 98 0.52 10.85 26.16
C LYS A 98 -0.40 10.06 27.09
N SER A 99 -1.34 9.30 26.56
CA SER A 99 -2.22 8.44 27.36
C SER A 99 -1.40 7.49 28.23
N GLY A 100 -1.83 7.33 29.48
CA GLY A 100 -1.14 6.50 30.48
C GLY A 100 0.13 7.11 31.10
N GLN A 101 0.52 8.34 30.74
CA GLN A 101 1.61 9.08 31.41
C GLN A 101 1.08 10.08 32.45
N ASP A 102 -0.13 10.60 32.24
CA ASP A 102 -0.88 11.37 33.22
C ASP A 102 -1.87 10.45 33.96
N LEU A 103 -2.17 10.72 35.23
CA LEU A 103 -3.17 9.98 36.05
C LEU A 103 -4.58 9.98 35.43
N SER A 104 -4.82 10.84 34.43
CA SER A 104 -6.05 10.95 33.66
C SER A 104 -6.03 10.06 32.41
N GLY A 105 -6.38 8.79 32.56
CA GLY A 105 -6.88 7.91 31.48
C GLY A 105 -6.37 8.16 30.05
N LEU A 106 -7.31 8.20 29.10
CA LEU A 106 -7.05 8.45 27.67
C LEU A 106 -6.84 9.95 27.43
N THR A 107 -5.64 10.34 27.02
CA THR A 107 -5.24 11.74 26.83
C THR A 107 -4.66 11.96 25.43
N GLY A 108 -5.21 12.95 24.73
CA GLY A 108 -4.81 13.35 23.39
C GLY A 108 -5.95 13.28 22.38
N SER A 109 -5.60 13.35 21.10
CA SER A 109 -6.55 13.28 19.99
C SER A 109 -5.84 12.76 18.75
N MET A 110 -6.58 12.09 17.89
CA MET A 110 -6.09 11.68 16.56
C MET A 110 -5.52 12.90 15.81
N LEU A 111 -4.32 12.75 15.23
CA LEU A 111 -3.67 13.81 14.47
C LEU A 111 -4.16 13.82 13.02
N THR A 112 -5.13 14.68 12.71
CA THR A 112 -5.80 14.69 11.39
C THR A 112 -5.31 15.78 10.46
N LYS A 113 -4.61 16.81 10.97
CA LYS A 113 -4.23 18.01 10.19
C LYS A 113 -3.40 17.67 8.94
N GLY A 114 -2.46 16.73 9.06
CA GLY A 114 -1.59 16.35 7.95
C GLY A 114 -2.15 15.28 7.01
N MET A 115 -3.24 14.59 7.38
CA MET A 115 -3.78 13.51 6.55
C MET A 115 -4.17 13.95 5.13
N PRO A 116 -4.85 15.09 4.91
CA PRO A 116 -5.32 15.45 3.58
C PRO A 116 -4.19 15.58 2.56
N TYR A 117 -3.08 16.26 2.92
CA TYR A 117 -1.98 16.43 1.98
C TYR A 117 -1.19 15.14 1.78
N ILE A 118 -1.03 14.29 2.82
CA ILE A 118 -0.37 12.99 2.71
C ILE A 118 -1.17 12.08 1.76
N PHE A 119 -2.48 11.95 1.96
CA PHE A 119 -3.35 11.16 1.08
C PHE A 119 -3.38 11.70 -0.34
N ALA A 120 -3.42 13.03 -0.52
CA ALA A 120 -3.32 13.64 -1.84
C ALA A 120 -1.99 13.31 -2.53
N GLY A 121 -0.87 13.34 -1.79
CA GLY A 121 0.45 12.98 -2.31
C GLY A 121 0.50 11.52 -2.76
N GLN A 122 -0.05 10.60 -1.96
CA GLN A 122 -0.15 9.19 -2.30
C GLN A 122 -1.04 8.95 -3.53
N LEU A 123 -2.17 9.65 -3.63
CA LEU A 123 -3.06 9.56 -4.80
C LEU A 123 -2.39 10.07 -6.08
N ILE A 124 -1.75 11.24 -6.02
CA ILE A 124 -1.01 11.82 -7.14
C ILE A 124 0.13 10.88 -7.56
N GLY A 125 0.92 10.40 -6.59
CA GLY A 125 1.97 9.41 -6.83
C GLY A 125 1.46 8.17 -7.54
N GLY A 126 0.32 7.63 -7.10
CA GLY A 126 -0.30 6.46 -7.74
C GLY A 126 -0.72 6.72 -9.18
N ILE A 127 -1.36 7.87 -9.44
CA ILE A 127 -1.76 8.27 -10.80
C ILE A 127 -0.53 8.40 -11.70
N LEU A 128 0.49 9.14 -11.25
CA LEU A 128 1.73 9.34 -12.02
C LEU A 128 2.46 8.02 -12.28
N GLY A 129 2.51 7.12 -11.28
CA GLY A 129 3.14 5.81 -11.41
C GLY A 129 2.43 4.94 -12.43
N PHE A 130 1.10 4.95 -12.43
CA PHE A 130 0.32 4.23 -13.43
C PHE A 130 0.45 4.84 -14.83
N VAL A 131 0.43 6.17 -14.97
CA VAL A 131 0.63 6.84 -16.27
C VAL A 131 2.02 6.53 -16.85
N ALA A 132 3.07 6.56 -16.02
CA ALA A 132 4.40 6.16 -16.44
C ALA A 132 4.46 4.70 -16.88
N PHE A 133 3.75 3.80 -16.17
CA PHE A 133 3.61 2.41 -16.59
C PHE A 133 2.90 2.27 -17.95
N LEU A 134 1.85 3.05 -18.23
CA LEU A 134 1.20 3.03 -19.55
C LEU A 134 2.20 3.38 -20.66
N GLY A 135 3.01 4.42 -20.45
CA GLY A 135 4.08 4.80 -21.37
C GLY A 135 5.06 3.66 -21.63
N LEU A 136 5.54 3.01 -20.56
CA LEU A 136 6.43 1.85 -20.64
C LEU A 136 5.77 0.68 -21.38
N PHE A 137 4.53 0.34 -21.05
CA PHE A 137 3.77 -0.75 -21.66
C PHE A 137 3.68 -0.59 -23.19
N TYR A 138 3.26 0.59 -23.65
CA TYR A 138 3.15 0.86 -25.09
C TYR A 138 4.51 0.91 -25.78
N ALA A 139 5.54 1.45 -25.12
CA ALA A 139 6.90 1.46 -25.64
C ALA A 139 7.43 0.04 -25.87
N ILE A 140 7.32 -0.85 -24.87
CA ILE A 140 7.77 -2.25 -24.98
C ILE A 140 6.99 -2.98 -26.07
N LYS A 141 5.67 -2.82 -26.11
CA LYS A 141 4.80 -3.44 -27.11
C LYS A 141 5.17 -3.01 -28.53
N ARG A 142 5.46 -1.72 -28.74
CA ARG A 142 5.92 -1.18 -30.02
C ARG A 142 7.27 -1.76 -30.44
N THR A 143 8.24 -1.82 -29.54
CA THR A 143 9.59 -2.33 -29.82
C THR A 143 9.60 -3.82 -30.21
N HIS A 144 8.62 -4.60 -29.74
CA HIS A 144 8.55 -6.05 -29.94
C HIS A 144 7.41 -6.49 -30.88
N LYS A 145 6.82 -5.57 -31.66
CA LYS A 145 5.59 -5.81 -32.46
C LYS A 145 5.69 -7.00 -33.44
N ASN A 146 6.86 -7.26 -33.98
CA ASN A 146 7.06 -8.28 -35.03
C ASN A 146 7.80 -9.54 -34.55
N LYS A 147 7.98 -9.71 -33.24
CA LYS A 147 8.70 -10.86 -32.69
C LYS A 147 7.71 -11.92 -32.22
N ALA A 148 7.74 -13.11 -32.84
CA ALA A 148 6.85 -14.23 -32.52
C ALA A 148 6.90 -14.63 -31.03
N GLU A 149 8.08 -14.55 -30.40
CA GLU A 149 8.25 -14.84 -28.98
C GLU A 149 7.37 -13.97 -28.04
N TYR A 150 6.97 -12.79 -28.51
CA TYR A 150 6.20 -11.79 -27.76
C TYR A 150 4.72 -11.74 -28.16
N GLU A 151 4.19 -12.78 -28.83
CA GLU A 151 2.79 -12.82 -29.27
C GLU A 151 1.80 -12.59 -28.11
N LEU A 152 2.05 -13.23 -26.96
CA LEU A 152 1.22 -13.06 -25.76
C LEU A 152 1.19 -11.60 -25.28
N LEU A 153 2.33 -10.89 -25.33
CA LEU A 153 2.39 -9.45 -25.05
C LEU A 153 1.59 -8.64 -26.08
N GLN A 154 1.60 -9.04 -27.36
CA GLN A 154 0.86 -8.33 -28.40
C GLN A 154 -0.66 -8.47 -28.24
N GLN A 155 -1.13 -9.61 -27.74
CA GLN A 155 -2.54 -9.85 -27.43
C GLN A 155 -2.98 -9.17 -26.12
N THR A 156 -2.04 -8.96 -25.19
CA THR A 156 -2.29 -8.29 -23.91
C THR A 156 -2.75 -6.84 -24.12
N THR A 157 -3.84 -6.45 -23.45
CA THR A 157 -4.33 -5.07 -23.38
C THR A 157 -4.19 -4.53 -21.96
N ILE A 158 -4.27 -3.21 -21.76
CA ILE A 158 -4.25 -2.64 -20.40
C ILE A 158 -5.37 -3.21 -19.52
N LYS A 159 -6.54 -3.47 -20.12
CA LYS A 159 -7.70 -4.04 -19.42
C LYS A 159 -7.40 -5.42 -18.83
N SER A 160 -6.62 -6.24 -19.52
CA SER A 160 -6.26 -7.58 -19.05
C SER A 160 -5.48 -7.61 -17.73
N PHE A 161 -4.88 -6.49 -17.30
CA PHE A 161 -4.26 -6.39 -15.97
C PHE A 161 -5.27 -6.31 -14.81
N PHE A 162 -6.56 -6.11 -15.13
CA PHE A 162 -7.68 -5.89 -14.20
C PHE A 162 -8.85 -6.87 -14.42
N ASP A 163 -8.74 -7.79 -15.39
CA ASP A 163 -9.80 -8.76 -15.71
C ASP A 163 -9.82 -9.97 -14.76
N ASN A 164 -9.15 -9.89 -13.61
CA ASN A 164 -9.16 -10.95 -12.61
C ASN A 164 -10.55 -11.05 -11.96
N LYS A 165 -11.32 -12.05 -12.38
CA LYS A 165 -12.51 -12.50 -11.64
C LYS A 165 -12.01 -13.29 -10.44
N SER A 166 -12.26 -12.74 -9.25
CA SER A 166 -12.00 -13.43 -7.99
C SER A 166 -12.94 -14.64 -7.89
N GLU A 167 -12.36 -15.83 -7.74
CA GLU A 167 -13.06 -17.10 -7.53
C GLU A 167 -13.57 -17.21 -6.08
N LEU A 168 -13.02 -16.38 -5.18
CA LEU A 168 -13.46 -16.32 -3.79
C LEU A 168 -14.87 -15.71 -3.66
N SER A 169 -15.69 -16.36 -2.84
CA SER A 169 -16.94 -15.78 -2.36
C SER A 169 -16.68 -14.47 -1.61
N THR A 170 -17.66 -13.57 -1.56
CA THR A 170 -17.51 -12.28 -0.86
C THR A 170 -17.09 -12.46 0.60
N LEU A 171 -17.60 -13.49 1.28
CA LEU A 171 -17.22 -13.80 2.65
C LEU A 171 -15.76 -14.24 2.76
N ALA A 172 -15.32 -15.19 1.90
CA ALA A 172 -13.94 -15.65 1.90
C ALA A 172 -12.95 -14.53 1.56
N PHE A 173 -13.31 -13.68 0.58
CA PHE A 173 -12.57 -12.47 0.25
C PHE A 173 -12.47 -11.51 1.44
N SER A 174 -13.57 -11.30 2.18
CA SER A 174 -13.59 -10.41 3.35
C SER A 174 -12.69 -10.92 4.47
N ILE A 175 -12.79 -12.21 4.80
CA ILE A 175 -11.95 -12.84 5.83
C ILE A 175 -10.48 -12.72 5.45
N LYS A 176 -10.16 -13.00 4.18
CA LYS A 176 -8.80 -12.86 3.64
C LYS A 176 -8.27 -11.44 3.82
N GLU A 177 -8.98 -10.42 3.31
CA GLU A 177 -8.54 -9.02 3.42
C GLU A 177 -8.39 -8.60 4.89
N PHE A 178 -9.34 -8.99 5.75
CA PHE A 178 -9.27 -8.71 7.19
C PHE A 178 -8.00 -9.28 7.83
N ILE A 179 -7.66 -10.55 7.57
CA ILE A 179 -6.48 -11.21 8.14
C ILE A 179 -5.19 -10.51 7.67
N PHE A 180 -5.03 -10.28 6.37
CA PHE A 180 -3.78 -9.74 5.83
C PHE A 180 -3.59 -8.25 6.14
N ILE A 181 -4.66 -7.45 6.11
CA ILE A 181 -4.59 -6.04 6.54
C ILE A 181 -4.27 -5.96 8.03
N THR A 182 -4.92 -6.77 8.87
CA THR A 182 -4.61 -6.82 10.31
C THR A 182 -3.16 -7.23 10.57
N SER A 183 -2.68 -8.28 9.90
CA SER A 183 -1.28 -8.72 10.03
C SER A 183 -0.29 -7.64 9.62
N LEU A 184 -0.54 -6.97 8.49
CA LEU A 184 0.30 -5.88 8.02
C LEU A 184 0.38 -4.75 9.06
N ILE A 185 -0.75 -4.36 9.64
CA ILE A 185 -0.84 -3.21 10.54
C ILE A 185 -0.39 -3.51 11.97
N ILE A 186 -0.47 -4.76 12.41
CA ILE A 186 0.17 -5.16 13.66
C ILE A 186 1.68 -5.18 13.47
N ILE A 187 2.17 -5.85 12.42
CA ILE A 187 3.59 -6.18 12.35
C ILE A 187 4.44 -4.99 11.87
N MET A 188 4.04 -4.31 10.79
CA MET A 188 4.86 -3.25 10.18
C MET A 188 5.16 -2.09 11.12
N PRO A 189 4.16 -1.46 11.78
CA PRO A 189 4.45 -0.34 12.65
C PRO A 189 5.27 -0.74 13.88
N LEU A 190 5.06 -1.94 14.43
CA LEU A 190 5.82 -2.43 15.57
C LEU A 190 7.30 -2.67 15.21
N ILE A 191 7.61 -3.20 14.02
CA ILE A 191 9.00 -3.31 13.54
C ILE A 191 9.64 -1.93 13.40
N SER A 192 8.90 -0.97 12.84
CA SER A 192 9.39 0.41 12.68
C SER A 192 9.68 1.14 14.01
N MET A 193 9.22 0.58 15.13
CA MET A 193 9.39 1.12 16.48
C MET A 193 10.48 0.38 17.30
N ILE A 194 11.20 -0.57 16.71
CA ILE A 194 12.33 -1.22 17.36
C ILE A 194 13.38 -0.16 17.76
N ASP A 195 13.78 -0.16 19.03
CA ASP A 195 14.75 0.80 19.56
C ASP A 195 16.16 0.51 19.01
N HIS A 196 16.67 1.43 18.19
CA HIS A 196 18.00 1.34 17.59
C HIS A 196 19.14 1.25 18.61
N GLY A 197 19.01 1.94 19.75
CA GLY A 197 20.05 2.02 20.78
C GLY A 197 20.14 0.72 21.58
N ILE A 198 18.99 0.13 21.92
CA ILE A 198 18.91 -1.12 22.68
C ILE A 198 19.33 -2.31 21.81
N TYR A 199 18.79 -2.42 20.60
CA TYR A 199 19.00 -3.59 19.74
C TYR A 199 20.20 -3.47 18.80
N ARG A 200 20.88 -2.30 18.78
CA ARG A 200 22.03 -2.01 17.90
C ARG A 200 21.77 -2.32 16.42
N ILE A 201 20.54 -2.13 16.00
CA ILE A 201 20.09 -2.26 14.61
C ILE A 201 19.95 -0.86 14.01
N ASP A 202 20.47 -0.65 12.82
CA ASP A 202 20.31 0.59 12.08
C ASP A 202 19.00 0.61 11.24
N MET A 203 18.68 1.75 10.66
CA MET A 203 17.47 1.90 9.82
C MET A 203 17.46 0.93 8.63
N PHE A 204 18.62 0.62 8.09
CA PHE A 204 18.75 -0.35 7.00
C PHE A 204 18.34 -1.76 7.44
N GLY A 205 18.81 -2.21 8.62
CA GLY A 205 18.40 -3.47 9.23
C GLY A 205 16.90 -3.55 9.51
N ILE A 206 16.28 -2.47 10.02
CA ILE A 206 14.82 -2.41 10.22
C ILE A 206 14.08 -2.61 8.89
N LEU A 207 14.47 -1.86 7.85
CA LEU A 207 13.85 -1.98 6.52
C LEU A 207 14.00 -3.40 5.93
N LEU A 208 15.12 -4.08 6.16
CA LEU A 208 15.29 -5.48 5.71
C LEU A 208 14.33 -6.43 6.43
N ILE A 209 14.14 -6.26 7.74
CA ILE A 209 13.18 -7.07 8.52
C ILE A 209 11.75 -6.81 8.04
N GLU A 210 11.38 -5.54 7.82
CA GLU A 210 10.09 -5.15 7.26
C GLU A 210 9.86 -5.81 5.89
N LEU A 211 10.85 -5.78 5.00
CA LEU A 211 10.75 -6.40 3.68
C LEU A 211 10.62 -7.91 3.73
N PHE A 212 11.32 -8.57 4.64
CA PHE A 212 11.16 -10.00 4.85
C PHE A 212 9.74 -10.35 5.29
N VAL A 213 9.17 -9.58 6.22
CA VAL A 213 7.77 -9.77 6.64
C VAL A 213 6.80 -9.50 5.49
N ILE A 214 6.98 -8.40 4.76
CA ILE A 214 6.15 -8.08 3.58
C ILE A 214 6.19 -9.23 2.58
N TRP A 215 7.37 -9.82 2.33
CA TRP A 215 7.52 -10.98 1.47
C TRP A 215 6.71 -12.17 1.96
N VAL A 216 6.79 -12.52 3.25
CA VAL A 216 6.02 -13.62 3.84
C VAL A 216 4.51 -13.37 3.69
N ILE A 217 4.04 -12.16 4.03
CA ILE A 217 2.62 -11.80 3.92
C ILE A 217 2.17 -11.88 2.45
N LEU A 218 2.92 -11.30 1.51
CA LEU A 218 2.61 -11.33 0.08
C LEU A 218 2.60 -12.77 -0.46
N PHE A 219 3.60 -13.57 -0.09
CA PHE A 219 3.70 -14.96 -0.52
C PHE A 219 2.52 -15.80 -0.01
N ILE A 220 2.18 -15.72 1.27
CA ILE A 220 1.01 -16.45 1.81
C ILE A 220 -0.28 -15.93 1.16
N SER A 221 -0.42 -14.61 1.00
CA SER A 221 -1.61 -14.01 0.36
C SER A 221 -1.78 -14.41 -1.09
N SER A 222 -0.69 -14.77 -1.80
CA SER A 222 -0.75 -15.22 -3.19
C SER A 222 -1.56 -16.50 -3.38
N PHE A 223 -1.71 -17.32 -2.33
CA PHE A 223 -2.57 -18.49 -2.34
C PHE A 223 -4.07 -18.14 -2.26
N PHE A 224 -4.38 -16.89 -1.96
CA PHE A 224 -5.73 -16.33 -1.83
C PHE A 224 -5.92 -15.12 -2.76
N GLU A 225 -5.38 -15.17 -3.98
CA GLU A 225 -5.53 -14.11 -5.01
C GLU A 225 -4.83 -12.78 -4.70
N TYR A 226 -3.86 -12.77 -3.77
CA TYR A 226 -3.23 -11.58 -3.20
C TYR A 226 -4.22 -10.68 -2.43
N PHE A 227 -3.70 -9.88 -1.50
CA PHE A 227 -4.48 -8.86 -0.80
C PHE A 227 -4.12 -7.45 -1.29
N SER A 228 -4.97 -6.48 -0.98
CA SER A 228 -4.76 -5.10 -1.40
C SER A 228 -3.73 -4.39 -0.52
N PHE A 229 -2.44 -4.58 -0.81
CA PHE A 229 -1.35 -3.95 -0.04
C PHE A 229 -1.48 -2.42 0.04
N HIS A 230 -1.92 -1.77 -1.05
CA HIS A 230 -2.18 -0.33 -1.11
C HIS A 230 -3.54 -0.07 -1.76
N LEU A 231 -4.35 0.84 -1.19
CA LEU A 231 -5.72 1.14 -1.65
C LEU A 231 -5.82 1.60 -3.11
N PHE A 232 -4.73 2.12 -3.67
CA PHE A 232 -4.71 2.52 -5.07
C PHE A 232 -4.98 1.35 -6.03
N PHE A 233 -4.52 0.13 -5.72
CA PHE A 233 -4.74 -1.04 -6.59
C PHE A 233 -6.22 -1.41 -6.75
N PRO A 234 -7.00 -1.66 -5.66
CA PRO A 234 -8.41 -1.96 -5.79
C PRO A 234 -9.23 -0.78 -6.34
N ILE A 235 -8.82 0.46 -6.08
CA ILE A 235 -9.47 1.63 -6.70
C ILE A 235 -9.27 1.61 -8.22
N LEU A 236 -8.05 1.36 -8.70
CA LEU A 236 -7.79 1.31 -10.12
C LEU A 236 -8.51 0.14 -10.80
N ASP A 237 -8.56 -1.01 -10.14
CA ASP A 237 -9.32 -2.18 -10.59
C ASP A 237 -10.81 -1.87 -10.80
N ILE A 238 -11.46 -1.22 -9.82
CA ILE A 238 -12.86 -0.86 -9.97
C ILE A 238 -13.09 0.17 -11.07
N VAL A 239 -12.14 1.09 -11.31
CA VAL A 239 -12.24 2.10 -12.37
C VAL A 239 -12.31 1.39 -13.73
N PHE A 240 -11.40 0.44 -14.00
CA PHE A 240 -11.41 -0.32 -15.24
C PHE A 240 -12.64 -1.23 -15.37
N LYS A 241 -13.06 -1.89 -14.29
CA LYS A 241 -14.29 -2.68 -14.27
C LYS A 241 -15.53 -1.83 -14.55
N THR A 242 -15.59 -0.61 -14.01
CA THR A 242 -16.68 0.35 -14.25
C THR A 242 -16.70 0.81 -15.71
N VAL A 243 -15.54 1.17 -16.28
CA VAL A 243 -15.44 1.53 -17.69
C VAL A 243 -15.90 0.37 -18.58
N ASN A 244 -15.47 -0.85 -18.28
CA ASN A 244 -15.92 -2.03 -19.02
C ASN A 244 -17.44 -2.23 -18.90
N PHE A 245 -18.00 -2.16 -17.69
CA PHE A 245 -19.43 -2.30 -17.45
C PHE A 245 -20.27 -1.25 -18.18
N VAL A 246 -19.84 0.02 -18.19
CA VAL A 246 -20.55 1.12 -18.86
C VAL A 246 -20.54 0.96 -20.38
N LEU A 247 -19.51 0.33 -20.96
CA LEU A 247 -19.40 0.08 -22.40
C LEU A 247 -20.21 -1.13 -22.89
N LEU A 248 -20.75 -1.96 -21.99
CA LEU A 248 -21.56 -3.13 -22.37
C LEU A 248 -22.91 -2.73 -22.99
N ASP A 249 -23.43 -3.61 -23.85
CA ASP A 249 -24.79 -3.51 -24.38
C ASP A 249 -25.84 -3.71 -23.27
N LYS A 250 -27.03 -3.13 -23.44
CA LYS A 250 -28.09 -3.13 -22.41
C LYS A 250 -28.46 -4.52 -21.90
N GLU A 251 -28.55 -5.51 -22.78
CA GLU A 251 -28.92 -6.88 -22.39
C GLU A 251 -27.79 -7.58 -21.62
N VAL A 252 -26.54 -7.39 -22.05
CA VAL A 252 -25.35 -7.93 -21.34
C VAL A 252 -25.16 -7.24 -19.99
N LYS A 253 -25.43 -5.93 -19.90
CA LYS A 253 -25.40 -5.18 -18.64
C LYS A 253 -26.30 -5.77 -17.57
N LYS A 254 -27.53 -6.19 -17.93
CA LYS A 254 -28.46 -6.82 -16.98
C LYS A 254 -27.89 -8.11 -16.41
N GLN A 255 -27.22 -8.90 -17.25
CA GLN A 255 -26.62 -10.17 -16.84
C GLN A 255 -25.40 -9.95 -15.92
N GLU A 256 -24.54 -8.98 -16.26
CA GLU A 256 -23.31 -8.69 -15.52
C GLU A 256 -23.51 -7.79 -14.29
N LEU A 257 -24.68 -7.15 -14.13
CA LEU A 257 -24.96 -6.20 -13.04
C LEU A 257 -24.66 -6.79 -11.65
N LYS A 258 -25.09 -8.02 -11.40
CA LYS A 258 -24.86 -8.68 -10.10
C LYS A 258 -23.37 -8.89 -9.82
N GLY A 259 -22.61 -9.27 -10.85
CA GLY A 259 -21.16 -9.41 -10.75
C GLY A 259 -20.50 -8.06 -10.44
N PHE A 260 -20.86 -7.01 -11.18
CA PHE A 260 -20.34 -5.67 -10.96
C PHE A 260 -20.65 -5.13 -9.56
N LEU A 261 -21.88 -5.31 -9.06
CA LEU A 261 -22.25 -4.94 -7.68
C LEU A 261 -21.46 -5.71 -6.62
N THR A 262 -21.12 -6.97 -6.89
CA THR A 262 -20.29 -7.78 -6.00
C THR A 262 -18.87 -7.25 -5.92
N GLU A 263 -18.29 -6.83 -7.04
CA GLU A 263 -16.96 -6.19 -7.07
C GLU A 263 -16.95 -4.82 -6.38
N LEU A 264 -18.03 -4.04 -6.50
CA LEU A 264 -18.20 -2.79 -5.74
C LEU A 264 -18.27 -3.05 -4.22
N LEU A 265 -19.00 -4.09 -3.81
CA LEU A 265 -19.07 -4.49 -2.40
C LEU A 265 -17.70 -4.93 -1.87
N LYS A 266 -16.93 -5.70 -2.65
CA LYS A 266 -15.55 -6.09 -2.30
C LYS A 266 -14.65 -4.87 -2.11
N LEU A 267 -14.73 -3.87 -2.99
CA LEU A 267 -14.00 -2.61 -2.81
C LEU A 267 -14.41 -1.89 -1.53
N LEU A 268 -15.71 -1.75 -1.28
CA LEU A 268 -16.23 -1.07 -0.09
C LEU A 268 -15.70 -1.72 1.19
N LEU A 269 -15.69 -3.06 1.23
CA LEU A 269 -15.16 -3.83 2.35
C LEU A 269 -13.66 -3.57 2.55
N VAL A 270 -12.86 -3.57 1.48
CA VAL A 270 -11.43 -3.25 1.56
C VAL A 270 -11.21 -1.83 2.09
N VAL A 271 -11.95 -0.84 1.59
CA VAL A 271 -11.86 0.56 2.06
C VAL A 271 -12.22 0.65 3.55
N VAL A 272 -13.31 0.00 3.97
CA VAL A 272 -13.72 -0.03 5.38
C VAL A 272 -12.65 -0.69 6.25
N PHE A 273 -12.12 -1.84 5.85
CA PHE A 273 -11.06 -2.53 6.59
C PHE A 273 -9.78 -1.70 6.67
N SER A 274 -9.35 -1.07 5.58
CA SER A 274 -8.19 -0.18 5.54
C SER A 274 -8.36 1.08 6.38
N ILE A 275 -9.57 1.47 6.77
CA ILE A 275 -9.82 2.59 7.68
C ILE A 275 -9.97 2.12 9.13
N VAL A 276 -10.84 1.15 9.35
CA VAL A 276 -11.24 0.69 10.68
C VAL A 276 -10.11 -0.08 11.37
N ILE A 277 -9.47 -1.01 10.68
CA ILE A 277 -8.43 -1.87 11.30
C ILE A 277 -7.28 -1.03 11.85
N PRO A 278 -6.67 -0.09 11.11
CA PRO A 278 -5.57 0.72 11.66
C PRO A 278 -5.95 1.57 12.87
N ILE A 279 -7.16 2.11 12.89
CA ILE A 279 -7.65 2.90 14.02
C ILE A 279 -7.84 2.00 15.25
N VAL A 280 -8.51 0.86 15.09
CA VAL A 280 -8.75 -0.10 16.18
C VAL A 280 -7.44 -0.63 16.74
N ILE A 281 -6.50 -1.07 15.89
CA ILE A 281 -5.19 -1.56 16.33
C ILE A 281 -4.40 -0.44 17.03
N GLY A 282 -4.44 0.79 16.52
CA GLY A 282 -3.82 1.95 17.18
C GLY A 282 -4.35 2.17 18.59
N PHE A 283 -5.67 2.09 18.80
CA PHE A 283 -6.26 2.19 20.15
C PHE A 283 -5.89 1.00 21.03
N ILE A 284 -5.84 -0.22 20.50
CA ILE A 284 -5.39 -1.40 21.26
C ILE A 284 -3.96 -1.20 21.78
N CYS A 285 -3.04 -0.70 20.95
CA CYS A 285 -1.68 -0.38 21.39
C CYS A 285 -1.65 0.64 22.53
N ILE A 286 -2.50 1.68 22.46
CA ILE A 286 -2.63 2.68 23.53
C ILE A 286 -3.20 2.07 24.81
N LEU A 287 -4.20 1.20 24.72
CA LEU A 287 -4.77 0.52 25.88
C LEU A 287 -3.75 -0.40 26.56
N ILE A 288 -2.98 -1.17 25.78
CA ILE A 288 -1.88 -2.00 26.30
C ILE A 288 -0.85 -1.12 27.01
N LYS A 289 -0.47 0.02 26.41
CA LYS A 289 0.44 0.98 27.03
C LYS A 289 -0.08 1.47 28.38
N MET A 290 -1.34 1.90 28.44
CA MET A 290 -1.97 2.39 29.67
C MET A 290 -1.99 1.34 30.78
N GLN A 291 -2.22 0.06 30.43
CA GLN A 291 -2.22 -1.04 31.39
C GLN A 291 -0.82 -1.40 31.90
N THR A 292 0.19 -1.30 31.04
CA THR A 292 1.57 -1.73 31.34
C THR A 292 2.43 -0.63 31.96
N GLY A 293 2.01 0.64 31.89
CA GLY A 293 2.79 1.79 32.39
C GLY A 293 4.04 2.09 31.56
N VAL A 294 4.21 1.45 30.40
CA VAL A 294 5.39 1.61 29.54
C VAL A 294 5.33 2.95 28.80
N VAL A 295 6.45 3.67 28.76
CA VAL A 295 6.59 4.86 27.92
C VAL A 295 6.91 4.42 26.49
N ILE A 296 5.96 4.64 25.57
CA ILE A 296 6.25 4.54 24.14
C ILE A 296 7.12 5.74 23.76
N SER A 297 8.34 5.48 23.29
CA SER A 297 9.17 6.50 22.66
C SER A 297 8.50 6.93 21.35
N LEU A 298 7.98 8.15 21.31
CA LEU A 298 7.32 8.74 20.15
C LEU A 298 8.28 9.73 19.49
N ALA A 299 9.33 9.21 18.85
CA ALA A 299 10.24 10.02 18.04
C ALA A 299 9.62 10.36 16.67
#